data_AF-A0A1G2YGD8-F1
#
_entry.id   AF-A0A1G2YGD8-F1
#
_cell.length_a   1.000
_cell.length_b   1.000
_cell.length_c   1.000
_cell.angle_alpha   90.00
_cell.angle_beta   90.00
_cell.angle_gamma   90.00
#
_symmetry.space_group_name_H-M   'P 1'
#
loop_
_entity.id
_entity.type
_entity.pdbx_description
1 polymer ?
#
loop_
_entity_poly.entity_id
_entity_poly.type
_entity_poly.pdbx_seq_one_letter_code
_entity_poly.pdbx_strand_id
1 'polypeptide(L)'
;MVNKIRNLVLWLLVAIFVVLLVSIFGLNERLAIRHIPIPVLIGLAGSFFILGILQIVMAVKSRAAKLEKIFFIIAGASAAMIPLSAILHNVVYGLFFSGKNGDEAVFFILAVLVCPILFGISAIGSVICEICGTKCKDANVQ
;
A
#
# COMPACT_ATOMS: atom_id res chain seq x y z
N MET A 1 8.89 -0.75 -21.64
CA MET A 1 9.62 -0.17 -20.50
C MET A 1 8.71 0.19 -19.32
N VAL A 2 7.62 0.93 -19.55
CA VAL A 2 6.67 1.38 -18.51
C VAL A 2 6.13 0.25 -17.62
N ASN A 3 5.79 -0.91 -18.19
CA ASN A 3 5.28 -2.04 -17.41
C ASN A 3 6.33 -2.59 -16.41
N LYS A 4 7.60 -2.68 -16.82
CA LYS A 4 8.68 -3.18 -15.94
C LYS A 4 8.92 -2.24 -14.75
N ILE A 5 8.85 -0.92 -14.98
CA ILE A 5 8.97 0.08 -13.92
C ILE A 5 7.77 0.01 -12.98
N ARG A 6 6.54 -0.09 -13.50
CA ARG A 6 5.32 -0.21 -12.69
C ARG A 6 5.35 -1.43 -11.78
N ASN A 7 5.84 -2.57 -12.28
CA ASN A 7 5.93 -3.78 -11.50
C ASN A 7 7.01 -3.65 -10.43
N LEU A 8 8.14 -3.02 -10.75
CA LEU A 8 9.17 -2.69 -9.77
C LEU A 8 8.62 -1.78 -8.66
N VAL A 9 7.81 -0.77 -9.00
CA VAL A 9 7.13 0.09 -8.02
C VAL A 9 6.15 -0.71 -7.16
N LEU A 10 5.38 -1.64 -7.73
CA LEU A 10 4.50 -2.53 -6.95
C LEU A 10 5.31 -3.40 -5.97
N TRP A 11 6.40 -4.02 -6.42
CA TRP A 11 7.26 -4.84 -5.55
C TRP A 11 7.90 -4.03 -4.43
N LEU A 12 8.33 -2.79 -4.72
CA LEU A 12 8.81 -1.86 -3.69
C LEU A 12 7.71 -1.50 -2.68
N LEU A 13 6.49 -1.22 -3.15
CA LEU A 13 5.33 -0.99 -2.28
C LEU A 13 5.06 -2.20 -1.38
N VAL A 14 5.07 -3.41 -1.93
CA VAL A 14 4.88 -4.65 -1.14
C VAL A 14 5.97 -4.82 -0.10
N ALA A 15 7.24 -4.60 -0.46
CA ALA A 15 8.35 -4.70 0.48
C ALA A 15 8.21 -3.69 1.64
N ILE A 16 7.93 -2.42 1.32
CA ILE A 16 7.71 -1.37 2.32
C ILE A 16 6.50 -1.70 3.20
N PHE A 17 5.39 -2.16 2.60
CA PHE A 17 4.19 -2.54 3.31
C PHE A 17 4.45 -3.65 4.33
N VAL A 18 5.21 -4.70 3.96
CA VAL A 18 5.58 -5.78 4.88
C VAL A 18 6.42 -5.24 6.05
N VAL A 19 7.40 -4.37 5.78
CA VAL A 19 8.23 -3.76 6.83
C VAL A 19 7.39 -2.92 7.80
N LEU A 20 6.47 -2.10 7.27
CA LEU A 20 5.55 -1.29 8.07
C LEU A 20 4.61 -2.19 8.91
N LEU A 21 4.06 -3.25 8.32
CA LEU A 21 3.14 -4.15 8.98
C LEU A 21 3.82 -4.91 10.13
N VAL A 22 5.01 -5.48 9.90
CA VAL A 22 5.81 -6.14 10.94
C VAL A 22 6.14 -5.19 12.09
N SER A 23 6.43 -3.92 11.77
CA SER A 23 6.73 -2.88 12.77
C SER A 23 5.51 -2.50 13.59
N ILE A 24 4.33 -2.36 12.97
CA ILE A 24 3.07 -2.00 13.67
C ILE A 24 2.62 -3.12 14.62
N PHE A 25 2.71 -4.39 14.20
CA PHE A 25 2.30 -5.54 15.02
C PHE A 25 3.32 -5.92 16.11
N GLY A 26 4.43 -5.17 16.25
CA GLY A 26 5.46 -5.46 17.26
C GLY A 26 6.18 -6.80 17.03
N LEU A 27 6.15 -7.32 15.80
CA LEU A 27 6.80 -8.59 15.45
C LEU A 27 8.33 -8.50 15.40
N ASN A 28 8.89 -7.29 15.47
CA ASN A 28 10.34 -7.05 15.48
C ASN A 28 11.06 -7.80 16.62
N GLU A 29 10.51 -7.76 17.83
CA GLU A 29 11.05 -8.47 19.01
C GLU A 29 11.02 -9.99 18.81
N ARG A 30 9.95 -10.51 18.18
CA ARG A 30 9.79 -11.95 17.91
C ARG A 30 10.68 -12.46 16.78
N LEU A 31 11.07 -11.58 15.86
CA LEU A 31 11.89 -11.92 14.69
C LEU A 31 13.37 -11.55 14.88
N ALA A 32 13.77 -11.12 16.08
CA ALA A 32 15.12 -10.63 16.39
C ALA A 32 15.60 -9.48 15.47
N ILE A 33 14.66 -8.70 14.94
CA ILE A 33 14.95 -7.55 14.07
C ILE A 33 15.23 -6.36 14.99
N ARG A 34 16.39 -5.72 14.80
CA ARG A 34 16.76 -4.49 15.54
C ARG A 34 15.64 -3.45 15.42
N HIS A 35 15.27 -2.85 16.54
CA HIS A 35 14.22 -1.82 16.59
C HIS A 35 14.48 -0.73 15.55
N ILE A 36 13.53 -0.52 14.64
CA ILE A 36 13.62 0.51 13.60
C ILE A 36 13.30 1.85 14.26
N PRO A 37 14.19 2.84 14.19
CA PRO A 37 13.97 4.12 14.85
C PRO A 37 12.78 4.86 14.21
N ILE A 38 11.99 5.56 15.02
CA ILE A 38 10.77 6.27 14.60
C ILE A 38 10.97 7.18 13.37
N PRO A 39 12.06 7.97 13.23
CA PRO A 39 12.29 8.78 12.03
C PRO A 39 12.37 7.96 10.73
N VAL A 40 12.92 6.74 10.80
CA VAL A 40 13.00 5.84 9.64
C VAL A 40 11.61 5.33 9.28
N LEU A 41 10.78 4.98 10.26
CA LEU A 41 9.39 4.59 10.03
C LEU A 41 8.58 5.70 9.34
N ILE A 42 8.73 6.94 9.79
CA ILE A 42 8.11 8.11 9.14
C ILE A 42 8.61 8.26 7.69
N GLY A 43 9.92 8.09 7.46
CA GLY A 43 10.50 8.12 6.11
C GLY A 43 9.96 7.02 5.20
N LEU A 44 9.81 5.79 5.70
CA LEU A 44 9.20 4.68 4.96
C LEU A 44 7.72 4.95 4.66
N ALA A 45 6.95 5.44 5.62
CA ALA A 45 5.54 5.78 5.43
C ALA A 45 5.36 6.90 4.38
N GLY A 46 6.21 7.94 4.42
CA GLY A 46 6.22 8.99 3.40
C GLY A 46 6.60 8.47 2.02
N SER A 47 7.60 7.59 1.95
CA SER A 47 7.99 6.94 0.69
C SER A 47 6.86 6.06 0.15
N PHE A 48 6.16 5.34 1.02
CA PHE A 48 5.00 4.51 0.68
C PHE A 48 3.86 5.34 0.09
N PHE A 49 3.59 6.52 0.66
CA PHE A 49 2.61 7.47 0.13
C PHE A 49 2.97 7.94 -1.28
N ILE A 50 4.20 8.40 -1.49
CA ILE A 50 4.67 8.93 -2.77
C ILE A 50 4.65 7.84 -3.84
N LEU A 51 5.14 6.64 -3.51
CA LEU A 51 5.12 5.50 -4.42
C LEU A 51 3.69 5.04 -4.72
N GLY A 52 2.76 5.13 -3.75
CA GLY A 52 1.35 4.83 -3.94
C GLY A 52 0.71 5.75 -4.99
N ILE A 53 0.94 7.07 -4.89
CA ILE A 53 0.48 8.04 -5.89
C ILE A 53 1.13 7.77 -7.25
N LEU A 54 2.44 7.54 -7.28
CA LEU A 54 3.16 7.23 -8.51
C LEU A 54 2.54 5.99 -9.20
N GLN A 55 2.20 4.97 -8.43
CA GLN A 55 1.56 3.75 -8.96
C GLN A 55 0.21 4.04 -9.60
N ILE A 56 -0.62 4.90 -9.01
CA ILE A 56 -1.91 5.32 -9.61
C ILE A 56 -1.67 6.01 -10.95
N VAL A 57 -0.74 6.98 -11.00
CA VAL A 57 -0.42 7.73 -12.24
C VAL A 57 0.07 6.78 -13.33
N MET A 58 0.94 5.83 -12.98
CA MET A 58 1.43 4.82 -13.91
C MET A 58 0.34 3.86 -14.38
N ALA A 59 -0.57 3.46 -13.49
CA ALA A 59 -1.68 2.58 -13.83
C ALA A 59 -2.63 3.22 -14.84
N VAL A 60 -3.00 4.48 -14.63
CA VAL A 60 -3.85 5.28 -15.52
C VAL A 60 -3.17 5.46 -16.89
N LYS A 61 -1.87 5.73 -16.92
CA LYS A 61 -1.09 5.91 -18.16
C LYS A 61 -0.84 4.59 -18.91
N SER A 62 -0.96 3.43 -18.26
CA SER A 62 -0.65 2.15 -18.90
C SER A 62 -1.71 1.77 -19.96
N ARG A 63 -1.33 0.98 -20.96
CA ARG A 63 -2.25 0.35 -21.93
C ARG A 63 -2.71 -1.05 -21.50
N ALA A 64 -2.61 -1.37 -20.21
CA ALA A 64 -3.00 -2.67 -19.68
C ALA A 64 -4.50 -2.95 -19.76
N ALA A 65 -4.89 -4.21 -19.55
CA ALA A 65 -6.28 -4.62 -19.49
C ALA A 65 -7.04 -3.90 -18.35
N LYS A 66 -8.36 -3.72 -18.52
CA LYS A 66 -9.19 -2.96 -17.59
C LYS A 66 -9.12 -3.48 -16.15
N LEU A 67 -9.08 -4.79 -15.95
CA LEU A 67 -8.97 -5.41 -14.62
C LEU A 67 -7.60 -5.18 -13.97
N GLU A 68 -6.52 -5.36 -14.73
CA GLU A 68 -5.15 -5.13 -14.26
C GLU A 68 -4.98 -3.66 -13.79
N LYS A 69 -5.53 -2.71 -14.55
CA LYS A 69 -5.55 -1.29 -14.16
C LYS A 69 -6.27 -1.05 -12.84
N ILE A 70 -7.42 -1.68 -12.64
CA ILE A 70 -8.20 -1.53 -11.40
C ILE A 70 -7.37 -2.00 -10.21
N PHE A 71 -6.75 -3.18 -10.28
CA PHE A 71 -5.92 -3.69 -9.18
C PHE A 71 -4.73 -2.76 -8.88
N PHE A 72 -4.06 -2.23 -9.89
CA PHE A 72 -2.97 -1.28 -9.67
C PHE A 72 -3.42 0.05 -9.07
N ILE A 73 -4.58 0.57 -9.47
CA ILE A 73 -5.14 1.79 -8.90
C ILE A 73 -5.54 1.56 -7.44
N ILE A 74 -6.23 0.44 -7.13
CA ILE A 74 -6.62 0.13 -5.75
C ILE A 74 -5.37 -0.08 -4.89
N ALA A 75 -4.36 -0.80 -5.37
CA ALA A 75 -3.09 -0.97 -4.66
C ALA A 75 -2.42 0.39 -4.34
N GLY A 76 -2.31 1.28 -5.32
CA GLY A 76 -1.75 2.61 -5.09
C GLY A 76 -2.59 3.49 -4.16
N ALA A 77 -3.93 3.44 -4.30
CA ALA A 77 -4.85 4.19 -3.46
C ALA A 77 -4.83 3.71 -2.01
N SER A 78 -4.84 2.40 -1.77
CA SER A 78 -4.70 1.82 -0.44
C SER A 78 -3.35 2.14 0.19
N ALA A 79 -2.26 2.10 -0.60
CA ALA A 79 -0.93 2.47 -0.14
C ALA A 79 -0.85 3.94 0.31
N ALA A 80 -1.45 4.86 -0.46
CA ALA A 80 -1.50 6.27 -0.10
C ALA A 80 -2.45 6.54 1.09
N MET A 81 -3.55 5.81 1.19
CA MET A 81 -4.54 6.02 2.23
C MET A 81 -4.04 5.61 3.62
N ILE A 82 -3.15 4.62 3.75
CA ILE A 82 -2.60 4.19 5.06
C ILE A 82 -1.93 5.35 5.83
N PRO A 83 -0.86 5.99 5.30
CA PRO A 83 -0.21 7.11 5.98
C PRO A 83 -1.13 8.34 6.06
N LEU A 84 -2.00 8.54 5.06
CA LEU A 84 -2.97 9.64 5.08
C LEU A 84 -3.97 9.49 6.23
N SER A 85 -4.55 8.29 6.43
CA SER A 85 -5.46 7.99 7.54
C SER A 85 -4.75 8.10 8.88
N ALA A 86 -3.47 7.73 8.99
CA ALA A 86 -2.70 7.94 10.21
C ALA A 86 -2.51 9.43 10.52
N ILE A 87 -2.21 10.27 9.51
CA ILE A 87 -2.11 11.72 9.68
C ILE A 87 -3.48 12.29 10.08
N LEU A 88 -4.54 11.91 9.38
CA LEU A 88 -5.89 12.38 9.68
C LEU A 88 -6.29 12.00 11.11
N HIS A 89 -6.03 10.76 11.55
CA HIS A 89 -6.30 10.37 12.93
C HIS A 89 -5.63 11.30 13.95
N ASN A 90 -4.36 11.65 13.75
CA ASN A 90 -3.66 12.57 14.66
C ASN A 90 -4.18 14.01 14.59
N VAL A 91 -4.50 14.49 13.38
CA VAL A 91 -5.01 15.87 13.18
C VAL A 91 -6.40 16.03 13.77
N VAL A 92 -7.33 15.11 13.48
CA VAL A 92 -8.70 15.21 13.97
C VAL A 92 -8.74 15.01 15.49
N TYR A 93 -7.94 14.06 16.02
CA TYR A 93 -7.77 13.88 17.47
C TYR A 93 -7.25 15.15 18.16
N GLY A 94 -6.22 15.77 17.59
CA GLY A 94 -5.66 17.02 18.12
C GLY A 94 -6.67 18.18 18.10
N LEU A 95 -7.42 18.32 16.99
CA LEU A 95 -8.28 19.48 16.74
C LEU A 95 -9.63 19.40 17.45
N PHE A 96 -10.27 18.23 17.45
CA PHE A 96 -11.64 18.05 17.95
C PHE A 96 -11.69 17.45 19.34
N PHE A 97 -10.69 16.65 19.70
CA PHE A 97 -10.72 15.92 20.95
C PHE A 97 -9.74 16.47 21.98
N SER A 98 -8.60 17.08 21.61
CA SER A 98 -7.71 17.81 22.54
C SER A 98 -7.48 17.08 23.88
N GLY A 99 -7.38 15.74 23.85
CA GLY A 99 -7.20 14.89 25.04
C GLY A 99 -8.48 14.52 25.83
N LYS A 100 -9.68 14.85 25.35
CA LYS A 100 -10.95 14.32 25.85
C LYS A 100 -11.23 12.94 25.24
N ASN A 101 -12.03 12.13 25.93
CA ASN A 101 -12.41 10.76 25.57
C ASN A 101 -13.24 10.65 24.26
N GLY A 102 -12.70 11.12 23.14
CA GLY A 102 -13.24 10.83 21.83
C GLY A 102 -12.33 9.87 21.12
N ASP A 103 -12.87 8.68 20.86
CA ASP A 103 -12.18 7.62 20.18
C ASP A 103 -12.54 7.70 18.69
N GLU A 104 -11.62 8.25 17.89
CA GLU A 104 -11.78 8.32 16.43
C GLU A 104 -11.29 7.02 15.78
N ALA A 105 -11.97 5.94 16.13
CA ALA A 105 -11.64 4.60 15.67
C ALA A 105 -11.70 4.48 14.13
N VAL A 106 -12.44 5.34 13.43
CA VAL A 106 -12.65 5.24 11.97
C VAL A 106 -11.33 5.37 11.19
N PHE A 107 -10.54 6.42 11.43
CA PHE A 107 -9.28 6.62 10.72
C PHE A 107 -8.23 5.57 11.09
N PHE A 108 -8.25 5.15 12.36
CA PHE A 108 -7.40 4.07 12.83
C PHE A 108 -7.75 2.73 12.18
N ILE A 109 -9.03 2.36 12.15
CA ILE A 109 -9.54 1.15 11.49
C ILE A 109 -9.24 1.18 9.99
N LEU A 110 -9.36 2.34 9.34
CA LEU A 110 -8.98 2.50 7.94
C LEU A 110 -7.49 2.21 7.73
N ALA A 111 -6.63 2.84 8.54
CA ALA A 111 -5.17 2.69 8.43
C ALA A 111 -4.67 1.28 8.76
N VAL A 112 -5.27 0.61 9.74
CA VAL A 112 -4.77 -0.66 10.31
C VAL A 112 -5.46 -1.89 9.72
N LEU A 113 -6.72 -1.80 9.31
CA LEU A 113 -7.48 -2.95 8.81
C LEU A 113 -7.89 -2.77 7.35
N VAL A 114 -8.69 -1.76 7.03
CA VAL A 114 -9.34 -1.66 5.70
C VAL A 114 -8.31 -1.48 4.60
N CYS A 115 -7.44 -0.47 4.70
CA CYS A 115 -6.45 -0.20 3.66
C CYS A 115 -5.39 -1.31 3.53
N PRO A 116 -4.86 -1.90 4.62
CA PRO A 116 -3.97 -3.06 4.53
C PRO A 116 -4.59 -4.27 3.83
N ILE A 117 -5.86 -4.59 4.13
CA ILE A 117 -6.57 -5.69 3.47
C ILE A 117 -6.77 -5.40 1.99
N LEU A 118 -7.26 -4.20 1.64
CA LEU A 118 -7.42 -3.80 0.24
C LEU A 118 -6.10 -3.81 -0.53
N PHE A 119 -5.00 -3.35 0.10
CA PHE A 119 -3.67 -3.40 -0.49
C PHE A 119 -3.24 -4.85 -0.76
N GLY A 120 -3.42 -5.75 0.22
CA GLY A 120 -3.11 -7.17 0.07
C GLY A 120 -3.89 -7.85 -1.07
N ILE A 121 -5.20 -7.68 -1.10
CA ILE A 121 -6.07 -8.22 -2.17
C ILE A 121 -5.62 -7.68 -3.54
N SER A 122 -5.31 -6.39 -3.62
CA SER A 122 -4.94 -5.74 -4.87
C SER A 122 -3.55 -6.13 -5.36
N ALA A 123 -2.60 -6.33 -4.45
CA ALA A 123 -1.27 -6.83 -4.78
C ALA A 123 -1.35 -8.26 -5.32
N ILE A 124 -2.09 -9.14 -4.65
CA ILE A 124 -2.31 -10.53 -5.10
C ILE A 124 -3.04 -10.54 -6.45
N GLY A 125 -4.12 -9.75 -6.59
CA GLY A 125 -4.87 -9.63 -7.83
C GLY A 125 -4.01 -9.13 -9.00
N SER A 126 -3.10 -8.18 -8.75
CA SER A 126 -2.14 -7.70 -9.75
C SER A 126 -1.22 -8.82 -10.23
N VAL A 127 -0.65 -9.62 -9.30
CA VAL A 127 0.24 -10.73 -9.65
C VAL A 127 -0.50 -11.82 -10.45
N ILE A 128 -1.71 -12.19 -10.03
CA ILE A 128 -2.53 -13.18 -10.75
C ILE A 128 -2.87 -12.69 -12.16
N CYS A 129 -3.28 -11.43 -12.31
CA CYS A 129 -3.57 -10.84 -13.62
C CYS A 129 -2.36 -10.83 -14.54
N GLU A 130 -1.15 -10.61 -14.01
CA GLU A 130 0.07 -10.68 -14.80
C GLU A 130 0.36 -12.11 -15.28
N ILE A 131 0.29 -13.09 -14.38
CA ILE A 131 0.56 -14.50 -14.71
C ILE A 131 -0.47 -15.04 -15.72
N CYS A 132 -1.76 -14.79 -15.48
CA CYS A 132 -2.83 -15.22 -16.39
C CYS A 132 -2.81 -14.43 -17.71
N GLY A 133 -2.45 -13.14 -17.66
CA GLY A 133 -2.28 -12.31 -18.85
C GLY A 133 -1.15 -12.77 -19.75
N THR A 134 -0.05 -13.31 -19.20
CA THR A 134 1.00 -13.99 -19.98
C THR A 134 0.50 -15.30 -20.59
N LYS A 135 -0.19 -16.16 -19.82
CA LYS A 135 -0.68 -17.45 -20.34
C LYS A 135 -1.66 -17.32 -21.52
N CYS A 136 -2.47 -16.27 -21.55
CA CYS A 136 -3.42 -16.03 -22.65
C CYS A 136 -2.75 -15.45 -23.91
N LYS A 137 -1.59 -14.78 -23.76
CA LYS A 137 -0.79 -14.34 -24.92
C LYS A 137 -0.01 -15.47 -25.55
N ASP A 138 0.51 -16.40 -24.75
CA ASP A 138 1.29 -17.54 -25.24
C ASP A 138 0.40 -18.59 -25.93
N ALA A 139 -0.89 -18.70 -25.52
CA ALA A 139 -1.87 -19.61 -26.12
C ALA A 139 -2.44 -19.13 -27.48
N ASN A 140 -2.12 -17.91 -27.92
CA ASN A 140 -2.61 -17.32 -29.18
C ASN A 140 -1.47 -17.10 -30.20
N VAL A 141 -0.30 -17.71 -29.94
CA VAL A 141 0.89 -17.72 -30.81
C VAL A 141 1.27 -19.16 -31.20
N GLN A 142 0.36 -20.12 -31.02
CA GLN A 142 0.40 -21.45 -31.64
C GLN A 142 -0.78 -21.59 -32.60
#